data_AF-A0A1Y1QRH6-F1
#
_entry.id   AF-A0A1Y1QRH6-F1
#
_cell.length_a   1.000
_cell.length_b   1.000
_cell.length_c   1.000
_cell.angle_alpha   90.00
_cell.angle_beta   90.00
_cell.angle_gamma   90.00
#
_symmetry.space_group_name_H-M   'P 1'
#
loop_
_entity.id
_entity.type
_entity.pdbx_description
1 polymer ?
#
loop_
_entity_poly.entity_id
_entity_poly.type
_entity_poly.pdbx_seq_one_letter_code
_entity_poly.pdbx_strand_id
1 'polypeptide(L)'
;AHNAAFDMRCLQVKEKVTGMVFDHPVMDTLLLSAVVHPNQESHRLEAITERFNINILGRHTALGDAMATAEVFMRLIPLLAEMGIHTLGQAREAAQKTYYARLKY
;
A
#
# COMPACT_ATOMS: atom_id res chain seq x y z
N ALA A 1 1.33 3.19 -2.83
CA ALA A 1 2.15 3.52 -1.64
C ALA A 1 1.82 2.55 -0.51
N HIS A 2 2.56 2.59 0.61
CA HIS A 2 2.29 1.76 1.79
C HIS A 2 1.94 2.70 2.95
N ASN A 3 0.69 2.65 3.45
CA ASN A 3 0.07 3.75 4.21
C ASN A 3 -0.05 5.04 3.38
N ALA A 4 -0.75 4.92 2.25
CA ALA A 4 -0.76 5.92 1.19
C ALA A 4 -1.32 7.29 1.62
N ALA A 5 -2.11 7.34 2.69
CA ALA A 5 -2.61 8.59 3.27
C ALA A 5 -1.46 9.52 3.69
N PHE A 6 -0.36 8.97 4.20
CA PHE A 6 0.83 9.73 4.58
C PHE A 6 1.50 10.36 3.35
N ASP A 7 1.79 9.56 2.31
CA ASP A 7 2.38 10.05 1.06
C ASP A 7 1.51 11.13 0.41
N MET A 8 0.20 10.91 0.35
CA MET A 8 -0.75 11.89 -0.19
C MET A 8 -0.73 13.20 0.59
N ARG A 9 -0.59 13.15 1.92
CA ARG A 9 -0.44 14.36 2.73
C ARG A 9 0.84 15.11 2.40
N CYS A 10 1.96 14.41 2.20
CA CYS A 10 3.22 15.02 1.77
C CYS A 10 3.09 15.72 0.41
N LEU A 11 2.41 15.10 -0.55
CA LEU A 11 2.14 15.71 -1.86
C LEU A 11 1.25 16.95 -1.72
N GLN A 12 0.14 16.86 -0.99
CA GLN A 12 -0.80 17.96 -0.75
C GLN A 12 -0.12 19.21 -0.17
N VAL A 13 0.82 19.03 0.76
CA VAL A 13 1.56 20.15 1.35
C VAL A 13 2.39 20.90 0.31
N LYS A 14 2.80 20.25 -0.78
CA LYS A 14 3.61 20.85 -1.85
C LYS A 14 2.79 21.43 -3.00
N GLU A 15 1.51 21.10 -3.13
CA GLU A 15 0.67 21.54 -4.25
C GLU A 15 0.67 23.06 -4.46
N LYS A 16 0.60 23.83 -3.36
CA LYS A 16 0.63 25.31 -3.44
C LYS A 16 1.94 25.85 -4.00
N VAL A 17 3.05 25.20 -3.71
CA VAL A 17 4.40 25.66 -4.11
C VAL A 17 4.72 25.20 -5.53
N THR A 18 4.23 24.03 -5.94
CA THR A 18 4.49 23.46 -7.26
C THR A 18 3.44 23.85 -8.31
N GLY A 19 2.24 24.27 -7.89
CA GLY A 19 1.09 24.48 -8.77
C GLY A 19 0.52 23.19 -9.36
N MET A 20 0.96 22.01 -8.87
CA MET A 20 0.54 20.70 -9.36
C MET A 20 -0.38 20.04 -8.32
N VAL A 21 -1.45 19.41 -8.77
CA VAL A 21 -2.40 18.64 -7.94
C VAL A 21 -2.32 17.17 -8.31
N PHE A 22 -2.30 16.29 -7.31
CA PHE A 22 -2.36 14.84 -7.54
C PHE A 22 -3.79 14.34 -7.31
N ASP A 23 -4.50 14.06 -8.38
CA ASP A 23 -5.92 13.64 -8.39
C ASP A 23 -6.13 12.20 -8.89
N HIS A 24 -5.04 11.46 -9.08
CA HIS A 24 -5.08 10.10 -9.63
C HIS A 24 -5.55 9.08 -8.57
N PRO A 25 -6.13 7.94 -8.99
CA PRO A 25 -6.47 6.86 -8.08
C PRO A 25 -5.24 6.35 -7.32
N VAL A 26 -5.40 6.20 -6.00
CA VAL A 26 -4.34 5.72 -5.10
C VAL A 26 -4.65 4.32 -4.62
N MET A 27 -3.62 3.46 -4.57
CA MET A 27 -3.69 2.14 -3.98
C MET A 27 -2.72 2.04 -2.79
N ASP A 28 -3.20 1.43 -1.72
CA ASP A 28 -2.46 1.24 -0.48
C ASP A 28 -2.16 -0.24 -0.24
N THR A 29 -0.87 -0.60 -0.28
CA THR A 29 -0.43 -1.99 -0.08
C THR A 29 -0.61 -2.46 1.36
N LEU A 30 -0.73 -1.56 2.34
CA LEU A 30 -1.11 -1.92 3.71
C LEU A 30 -2.53 -2.49 3.72
N LEU A 31 -3.48 -1.79 3.09
CA LEU A 31 -4.87 -2.23 3.01
C LEU A 31 -5.00 -3.51 2.20
N LEU A 32 -4.30 -3.62 1.06
CA LEU A 32 -4.30 -4.85 0.26
C LEU A 32 -3.72 -6.04 1.02
N SER A 33 -2.65 -5.83 1.80
CA SER A 33 -2.09 -6.88 2.65
C SER A 33 -3.09 -7.33 3.73
N ALA A 34 -3.89 -6.41 4.28
CA ALA A 34 -4.94 -6.74 5.24
C ALA A 34 -6.12 -7.50 4.61
N VAL A 35 -6.41 -7.29 3.32
CA VAL A 35 -7.36 -8.12 2.57
C VAL A 35 -6.82 -9.55 2.43
N VAL A 36 -5.57 -9.69 1.99
CA VAL A 36 -4.96 -10.99 1.66
C VAL A 36 -4.62 -11.80 2.91
N HIS A 37 -4.22 -11.14 4.00
CA HIS A 37 -3.83 -11.81 5.24
C HIS A 37 -4.62 -11.29 6.45
N PRO A 38 -5.93 -11.54 6.53
CA PRO A 38 -6.80 -10.92 7.56
C PRO A 38 -6.45 -11.31 9.00
N ASN A 39 -5.74 -12.42 9.20
CA ASN A 39 -5.38 -12.96 10.51
C ASN A 39 -3.96 -12.58 10.97
N GLN A 40 -3.30 -11.64 10.28
CA GLN A 40 -1.94 -11.23 10.64
C GLN A 40 -1.96 -10.05 11.60
N GLU A 41 -1.10 -10.12 12.62
CA GLU A 41 -1.04 -9.08 13.65
C GLU A 41 -0.49 -7.75 13.14
N SER A 42 0.36 -7.80 12.10
CA SER A 42 1.02 -6.61 11.55
C SER A 42 1.03 -6.61 10.02
N HIS A 43 0.64 -5.45 9.48
CA HIS A 43 0.73 -5.11 8.07
C HIS A 43 1.67 -3.93 7.82
N ARG A 44 2.60 -3.66 8.74
CA ARG A 44 3.70 -2.75 8.43
C ARG A 44 4.52 -3.32 7.28
N LEU A 45 5.11 -2.44 6.47
CA LEU A 45 5.89 -2.82 5.29
C LEU A 45 6.87 -3.95 5.62
N GLU A 46 7.44 -3.91 6.80
CA GLU A 46 8.61 -4.69 7.14
C GLU A 46 8.21 -6.09 7.63
N ALA A 47 7.06 -6.17 8.31
CA ALA A 47 6.41 -7.45 8.59
C ALA A 47 5.97 -8.15 7.31
N ILE A 48 5.52 -7.39 6.29
CA ILE A 48 5.10 -7.95 5.01
C ILE A 48 6.31 -8.43 4.20
N THR A 49 7.39 -7.64 4.16
CA THR A 49 8.61 -8.03 3.44
C THR A 49 9.27 -9.24 4.08
N GLU A 50 9.31 -9.33 5.41
CA GLU A 50 9.79 -10.52 6.12
C GLU A 50 8.95 -11.75 5.76
N ARG A 51 7.62 -11.63 5.78
CA ARG A 51 6.69 -12.71 5.42
C ARG A 51 6.89 -13.23 4.00
N PHE A 52 7.15 -12.33 3.06
CA PHE A 52 7.38 -12.70 1.65
C PHE A 52 8.85 -13.00 1.33
N ASN A 53 9.72 -13.00 2.33
CA ASN A 53 11.17 -13.17 2.18
C ASN A 53 11.75 -12.20 1.13
N ILE A 54 11.34 -10.93 1.22
CA ILE A 54 11.80 -9.82 0.37
C ILE A 54 12.97 -9.14 1.09
N ASN A 55 14.11 -9.03 0.41
CA ASN A 55 15.26 -8.32 0.94
C ASN A 55 15.15 -6.81 0.64
N ILE A 56 15.05 -5.98 1.68
CA ILE A 56 14.98 -4.53 1.52
C ILE A 56 16.40 -3.95 1.41
N LEU A 57 16.71 -3.35 0.26
CA LEU A 57 17.90 -2.53 0.10
C LEU A 57 17.57 -1.06 0.39
N GLY A 58 18.31 -0.43 1.31
CA GLY A 58 18.17 1.01 1.59
C GLY A 58 16.88 1.39 2.33
N ARG A 59 16.45 0.58 3.30
CA ARG A 59 15.29 0.87 4.16
C ARG A 59 15.37 2.25 4.81
N HIS A 60 14.22 2.89 5.00
CA HIS A 60 14.08 4.25 5.54
C HIS A 60 14.59 5.35 4.59
N THR A 61 14.88 5.00 3.34
CA THR A 61 15.02 5.97 2.25
C THR A 61 13.75 5.92 1.39
N ALA A 62 13.35 7.07 0.84
CA ALA A 62 12.18 7.13 -0.03
C ALA A 62 12.28 6.15 -1.22
N LEU A 63 13.48 5.99 -1.79
CA LEU A 63 13.71 5.05 -2.89
C LEU A 63 13.61 3.59 -2.42
N GLY A 64 14.26 3.23 -1.31
CA GLY A 64 14.24 1.88 -0.78
C GLY A 64 12.84 1.44 -0.36
N ASP A 65 12.09 2.31 0.30
CA ASP A 65 10.72 2.03 0.73
C ASP A 65 9.76 1.95 -0.47
N ALA A 66 9.97 2.76 -1.52
CA ALA A 66 9.21 2.66 -2.77
C ALA A 66 9.49 1.35 -3.52
N MET A 67 10.74 0.91 -3.60
CA MET A 67 11.12 -0.37 -4.22
C MET A 67 10.54 -1.55 -3.45
N ALA A 68 10.66 -1.56 -2.12
CA ALA A 68 10.05 -2.59 -1.28
C ALA A 68 8.52 -2.62 -1.43
N THR A 69 7.87 -1.46 -1.47
CA THR A 69 6.43 -1.36 -1.72
C THR A 69 6.02 -1.95 -3.06
N ALA A 70 6.80 -1.70 -4.12
CA ALA A 70 6.55 -2.26 -5.44
C ALA A 70 6.68 -3.79 -5.44
N GLU A 71 7.72 -4.34 -4.80
CA GLU A 71 7.88 -5.79 -4.72
C GLU A 71 6.77 -6.45 -3.90
N VAL A 72 6.38 -5.84 -2.76
CA VAL A 72 5.22 -6.29 -1.98
C VAL A 72 3.97 -6.30 -2.84
N PHE A 73 3.71 -5.23 -3.61
CA PHE A 73 2.55 -5.18 -4.49
C PHE A 73 2.55 -6.33 -5.51
N MET A 74 3.70 -6.60 -6.14
CA MET A 74 3.85 -7.72 -7.08
C MET A 74 3.55 -9.08 -6.44
N ARG A 75 3.94 -9.30 -5.18
CA ARG A 75 3.60 -10.53 -4.44
C ARG A 75 2.12 -10.63 -4.07
N LEU A 76 1.43 -9.50 -3.88
CA LEU A 76 0.01 -9.46 -3.55
C LEU A 76 -0.90 -9.74 -4.76
N ILE A 77 -0.49 -9.39 -5.98
CA ILE A 77 -1.29 -9.59 -7.20
C ILE A 77 -1.83 -11.04 -7.37
N PRO A 78 -0.99 -12.10 -7.35
CA PRO A 78 -1.50 -13.46 -7.51
C PRO A 78 -2.45 -13.88 -6.38
N LEU A 79 -2.17 -13.45 -5.14
CA LEU A 79 -3.01 -13.75 -3.98
C LEU A 79 -4.38 -13.06 -4.07
N LEU A 80 -4.42 -11.82 -4.55
CA LEU A 80 -5.67 -11.12 -4.85
C LEU A 80 -6.45 -11.84 -5.97
N ALA A 81 -5.76 -12.33 -7.00
CA ALA A 81 -6.39 -13.08 -8.07
C ALA A 81 -7.01 -14.40 -7.58
N GLU A 82 -6.37 -15.13 -6.66
CA GLU A 82 -6.93 -16.32 -6.00
C GLU A 82 -8.21 -16.01 -5.21
N MET A 83 -8.36 -14.77 -4.73
CA MET A 83 -9.58 -14.28 -4.06
C MET A 83 -10.64 -13.73 -5.04
N GLY A 84 -10.42 -13.85 -6.35
CA GLY A 84 -11.34 -13.34 -7.39
C GLY A 84 -11.24 -11.84 -7.67
N ILE A 85 -10.17 -11.18 -7.19
CA ILE A 85 -9.93 -9.74 -7.39
C ILE A 85 -8.98 -9.58 -8.59
N HIS A 86 -9.51 -9.12 -9.72
CA HIS A 86 -8.77 -9.00 -10.99
C HIS A 86 -8.69 -7.58 -11.55
N THR A 87 -9.42 -6.63 -10.95
CA THR A 87 -9.48 -5.25 -11.41
C THR A 87 -9.09 -4.27 -10.31
N LEU A 88 -8.62 -3.10 -10.71
CA LEU A 88 -8.33 -2.00 -9.80
C LEU A 88 -9.56 -1.63 -8.95
N GLY A 89 -10.76 -1.63 -9.55
CA GLY A 89 -12.02 -1.34 -8.87
C GLY A 89 -12.30 -2.34 -7.73
N GLN A 90 -12.21 -3.64 -8.03
CA GLN A 90 -12.41 -4.69 -7.02
C GLN A 90 -11.38 -4.60 -5.88
N ALA A 91 -10.11 -4.35 -6.21
CA ALA A 91 -9.06 -4.22 -5.22
C ALA A 91 -9.32 -3.03 -4.27
N ARG A 92 -9.77 -1.90 -4.81
CA ARG A 92 -10.15 -0.72 -4.02
C ARG A 92 -11.36 -1.00 -3.11
N GLU A 93 -12.38 -1.65 -3.65
CA GLU A 93 -13.58 -2.00 -2.87
C GLU A 93 -13.25 -2.96 -1.73
N ALA A 94 -12.42 -3.98 -1.99
CA ALA A 94 -11.97 -4.92 -0.96
C ALA A 94 -11.13 -4.20 0.11
N ALA A 95 -10.19 -3.35 -0.29
CA ALA A 95 -9.34 -2.57 0.62
C ALA A 95 -10.17 -1.68 1.57
N GLN A 96 -11.24 -1.04 1.08
CA GLN A 96 -12.11 -0.18 1.88
C GLN A 96 -12.89 -0.93 2.98
N LYS A 97 -13.06 -2.25 2.85
CA LYS A 97 -13.75 -3.08 3.85
C LYS A 97 -12.87 -3.43 5.05
N THR A 98 -11.54 -3.25 4.94
CA THR A 98 -10.57 -3.59 6.00
C THR A 98 -10.70 -2.69 7.24
N TYR A 99 -10.22 -3.19 8.39
CA TYR A 99 -10.16 -2.40 9.63
C TYR A 99 -9.33 -1.12 9.46
N TYR A 100 -8.17 -1.22 8.82
CA TYR A 100 -7.24 -0.11 8.62
C TYR A 100 -7.83 1.04 7.79
N ALA A 101 -8.75 0.76 6.85
CA ALA A 101 -9.45 1.79 6.09
C ALA A 101 -10.37 2.69 6.94
N ARG A 102 -10.74 2.24 8.15
CA ARG A 102 -11.61 2.98 9.09
C ARG A 102 -10.82 3.87 10.05
N LEU A 103 -9.51 3.68 10.14
CA LEU A 103 -8.65 4.48 10.99
C LEU A 103 -8.50 5.87 10.38
N LYS A 104 -8.83 6.89 11.17
CA LYS A 104 -8.54 8.29 10.84
C LYS A 104 -7.26 8.67 11.56
N TYR A 105 -6.28 9.14 10.79
CA TYR A 105 -5.04 9.74 11.30
C TYR A 105 -5.14 11.27 11.20
#